data_AF-A0A5M8SLX2-F1
#
_entry.id   AF-A0A5M8SLX2-F1
#
_cell.length_a   1.000
_cell.length_b   1.000
_cell.length_c   1.000
_cell.angle_alpha   90.00
_cell.angle_beta   90.00
_cell.angle_gamma   90.00
#
_symmetry.space_group_name_H-M   'P 1'
#
loop_
_entity.id
_entity.type
_entity.pdbx_description
1 polymer ?
#
loop_
_entity_poly.entity_id
_entity_poly.type
_entity_poly.pdbx_seq_one_letter_code
_entity_poly.pdbx_strand_id
1 'polypeptide(L)'
;MRYPAEHKARNHERILTVAARAFREHGADSSGIGTVMKKVGLTKGGFYRHFQSKDDLFVEAVARALEDTGHAMEAVARAAPAGRATQAIIEHYLSAGHANMPGAGCVRAALGPELARKPLAVRRRIEVLLEAYRERLSPFMPGKTSEERIANCRLLFPSMAGVLMMVRVLPDAEKREQRLREAREFFLKTFAGL
;
A
#
# COMPACT_ATOMS: atom_id res chain seq x y z
N MET A 1 -34.47 5.73 16.63
CA MET A 1 -33.23 5.89 17.43
C MET A 1 -32.14 6.45 16.53
N ARG A 2 -31.70 7.71 16.73
CA ARG A 2 -30.65 8.35 15.93
C ARG A 2 -29.31 8.00 16.59
N TYR A 3 -28.52 7.12 15.99
CA TYR A 3 -27.20 6.79 16.52
C TYR A 3 -26.31 8.05 16.53
N PRO A 4 -25.49 8.27 17.58
CA PRO A 4 -24.59 9.41 17.66
C PRO A 4 -23.62 9.46 16.48
N ALA A 5 -23.17 10.67 16.10
CA ALA A 5 -22.22 10.86 14.99
C ALA A 5 -20.95 10.00 15.15
N GLU A 6 -20.49 9.82 16.39
CA GLU A 6 -19.36 8.95 16.73
C GLU A 6 -19.61 7.48 16.38
N HIS A 7 -20.83 6.97 16.56
CA HIS A 7 -21.16 5.59 16.22
C HIS A 7 -21.09 5.37 14.70
N LYS A 8 -21.56 6.35 13.92
CA LYS A 8 -21.44 6.33 12.45
C LYS A 8 -19.97 6.37 12.02
N ALA A 9 -19.16 7.23 12.61
CA ALA A 9 -17.73 7.34 12.32
C ALA A 9 -16.98 6.05 12.67
N ARG A 10 -17.25 5.45 13.84
CA ARG A 10 -16.65 4.16 14.24
C ARG A 10 -17.00 3.03 13.26
N ASN A 11 -18.25 2.94 12.83
CA ASN A 11 -18.64 1.92 11.85
C ASN A 11 -18.05 2.18 10.47
N HIS A 12 -17.95 3.44 10.04
CA HIS A 12 -17.27 3.84 8.81
C HIS A 12 -15.82 3.33 8.81
N GLU A 13 -15.11 3.61 9.89
CA GLU A 13 -13.75 3.15 10.10
C GLU A 13 -13.66 1.62 10.04
N ARG A 14 -14.46 0.90 10.82
CA ARG A 14 -14.44 -0.56 10.83
C ARG A 14 -14.64 -1.16 9.43
N ILE A 15 -15.58 -0.61 8.65
CA ILE A 15 -15.79 -1.01 7.25
C ILE A 15 -14.53 -0.74 6.43
N LEU A 16 -13.96 0.46 6.53
CA LEU A 16 -12.78 0.88 5.79
C LEU A 16 -11.56 0.00 6.11
N THR A 17 -11.25 -0.22 7.38
CA THR A 17 -10.13 -1.06 7.82
C THR A 17 -10.25 -2.49 7.28
N VAL A 18 -11.45 -3.08 7.35
CA VAL A 18 -11.70 -4.44 6.84
C VAL A 18 -11.63 -4.48 5.32
N ALA A 19 -12.17 -3.47 4.62
CA ALA A 19 -12.10 -3.38 3.17
C ALA A 19 -10.66 -3.21 2.67
N ALA A 20 -9.89 -2.32 3.28
CA ALA A 20 -8.49 -2.06 2.91
C ALA A 20 -7.65 -3.33 3.00
N ARG A 21 -7.81 -4.10 4.08
CA ARG A 21 -7.14 -5.39 4.23
C ARG A 21 -7.65 -6.43 3.22
N ALA A 22 -8.97 -6.61 3.13
CA ALA A 22 -9.56 -7.62 2.24
C ALA A 22 -9.23 -7.39 0.76
N PHE A 23 -9.23 -6.14 0.30
CA PHE A 23 -8.85 -5.80 -1.06
C PHE A 23 -7.42 -6.22 -1.35
N ARG A 24 -6.45 -5.95 -0.45
CA ARG A 24 -5.07 -6.38 -0.67
C ARG A 24 -4.86 -7.89 -0.55
N GLU A 25 -5.67 -8.60 0.26
CA GLU A 25 -5.55 -10.05 0.43
C GLU A 25 -6.20 -10.85 -0.71
N HIS A 26 -7.30 -10.36 -1.27
CA HIS A 26 -8.15 -11.15 -2.15
C HIS A 26 -8.49 -10.46 -3.48
N GLY A 27 -8.16 -9.18 -3.64
CA GLY A 27 -8.64 -8.31 -4.72
C GLY A 27 -9.96 -7.61 -4.37
N ALA A 28 -10.24 -6.48 -5.01
CA ALA A 28 -11.44 -5.70 -4.71
C ALA A 28 -12.71 -6.24 -5.37
N ASP A 29 -12.58 -7.03 -6.44
CA ASP A 29 -13.73 -7.64 -7.11
C ASP A 29 -14.26 -8.87 -6.37
N SER A 30 -13.38 -9.69 -5.82
CA SER A 30 -13.74 -10.83 -4.97
C SER A 30 -14.26 -10.41 -3.58
N SER A 31 -13.78 -9.28 -3.06
CA SER A 31 -14.13 -8.73 -1.74
C SER A 31 -15.39 -7.86 -1.77
N GLY A 32 -16.41 -8.26 -2.52
CA GLY A 32 -17.62 -7.45 -2.75
C GLY A 32 -18.26 -6.88 -1.46
N ILE A 33 -19.03 -5.79 -1.60
CA ILE A 33 -19.64 -5.05 -0.49
C ILE A 33 -20.30 -5.98 0.54
N GLY A 34 -21.02 -7.02 0.10
CA GLY A 34 -21.67 -7.99 0.99
C GLY A 34 -20.69 -8.71 1.92
N THR A 35 -19.53 -9.12 1.42
CA THR A 35 -18.48 -9.80 2.20
C THR A 35 -17.88 -8.88 3.24
N VAL A 36 -17.55 -7.64 2.86
CA VAL A 36 -17.01 -6.64 3.80
C VAL A 36 -18.03 -6.32 4.89
N MET A 37 -19.28 -6.04 4.51
CA MET A 37 -20.35 -5.69 5.45
C MET A 37 -20.65 -6.86 6.41
N LYS A 38 -20.66 -8.10 5.91
CA LYS A 38 -20.80 -9.30 6.74
C LYS A 38 -19.65 -9.43 7.74
N LYS A 39 -18.39 -9.21 7.33
CA LYS A 39 -17.22 -9.26 8.22
C LYS A 39 -17.30 -8.26 9.37
N VAL A 40 -17.95 -7.12 9.19
CA VAL A 40 -18.14 -6.11 10.27
C VAL A 40 -19.47 -6.23 11.02
N GLY A 41 -20.29 -7.23 10.70
CA GLY A 41 -21.59 -7.46 11.34
C GLY A 41 -22.67 -6.44 10.95
N LEU A 42 -22.56 -5.85 9.75
CA LEU A 42 -23.50 -4.86 9.24
C LEU A 42 -24.24 -5.38 8.00
N THR A 43 -25.44 -4.85 7.76
CA THR A 43 -26.25 -5.23 6.60
C THR A 43 -25.73 -4.58 5.32
N LYS A 44 -25.91 -5.23 4.16
CA LYS A 44 -25.55 -4.66 2.86
C LYS A 44 -26.23 -3.30 2.61
N GLY A 45 -27.48 -3.13 3.06
CA GLY A 45 -28.20 -1.85 2.97
C GLY A 45 -27.61 -0.74 3.85
N GLY A 46 -26.88 -1.09 4.91
CA GLY A 46 -26.14 -0.13 5.74
C GLY A 46 -24.96 0.54 5.03
N PHE A 47 -24.43 -0.07 3.97
CA PHE A 47 -23.24 0.39 3.26
C PHE A 47 -23.39 1.82 2.75
N TYR A 48 -24.54 2.12 2.11
CA TYR A 48 -24.81 3.41 1.50
C TYR A 48 -25.01 4.54 2.51
N ARG A 49 -25.02 4.24 3.82
CA ARG A 49 -24.96 5.28 4.87
C ARG A 49 -23.54 5.78 5.10
N HIS A 50 -22.53 5.01 4.71
CA HIS A 50 -21.11 5.26 4.95
C HIS A 50 -20.37 5.65 3.67
N PHE A 51 -20.62 4.96 2.56
CA PHE A 51 -19.95 5.18 1.28
C PHE A 51 -20.96 5.41 0.17
N GLN A 52 -20.66 6.33 -0.76
CA GLN A 52 -21.58 6.62 -1.87
C GLN A 52 -21.56 5.51 -2.93
N SER A 53 -20.41 4.85 -3.11
CA SER A 53 -20.24 3.77 -4.09
C SER A 53 -19.15 2.77 -3.68
N LYS A 54 -19.05 1.64 -4.39
CA LYS A 54 -17.93 0.69 -4.26
C LYS A 54 -16.59 1.36 -4.59
N ASP A 55 -16.60 2.28 -5.56
CA ASP A 55 -15.39 3.00 -5.97
C ASP A 55 -14.94 4.02 -4.92
N ASP A 56 -15.87 4.64 -4.18
CA ASP A 56 -15.50 5.49 -3.03
C ASP A 56 -14.86 4.69 -1.91
N LEU A 57 -15.46 3.55 -1.53
CA LEU A 57 -14.83 2.62 -0.59
C LEU A 57 -13.44 2.20 -1.10
N PHE A 58 -13.29 1.93 -2.40
CA PHE A 58 -12.01 1.53 -2.97
C PHE A 58 -10.95 2.63 -2.87
N VAL A 59 -11.29 3.87 -3.20
CA VAL A 59 -10.36 5.00 -3.08
C VAL A 59 -9.98 5.24 -1.62
N GLU A 60 -10.95 5.24 -0.69
CA GLU A 60 -10.65 5.39 0.74
C GLU A 60 -9.77 4.24 1.26
N ALA A 61 -10.04 3.01 0.83
CA ALA A 61 -9.25 1.84 1.19
C ALA A 61 -7.79 1.92 0.68
N VAL A 62 -7.60 2.44 -0.53
CA VAL A 62 -6.27 2.73 -1.09
C VAL A 62 -5.59 3.86 -0.31
N ALA A 63 -6.32 4.92 0.05
CA ALA A 63 -5.80 6.01 0.87
C ALA A 63 -5.28 5.50 2.22
N ARG A 64 -6.09 4.70 2.92
CA ARG A 64 -5.68 4.05 4.17
C ARG A 64 -4.44 3.19 3.98
N ALA A 65 -4.40 2.39 2.92
CA ALA A 65 -3.23 1.54 2.62
C ALA A 65 -1.93 2.35 2.48
N LEU A 66 -1.99 3.47 1.74
CA LEU A 66 -0.86 4.35 1.50
C LEU A 66 -0.46 5.12 2.75
N GLU A 67 -1.43 5.49 3.59
CA GLU A 67 -1.18 6.11 4.89
C GLU A 67 -0.44 5.16 5.82
N ASP A 68 -0.99 3.96 6.05
CA ASP A 68 -0.40 2.95 6.94
C ASP A 68 1.02 2.59 6.51
N THR A 69 1.19 2.26 5.22
CA THR A 69 2.50 1.88 4.68
C THR A 69 3.46 3.06 4.64
N GLY A 70 2.97 4.28 4.39
CA GLY A 70 3.78 5.50 4.40
C GLY A 70 4.34 5.81 5.79
N HIS A 71 3.51 5.72 6.84
CA HIS A 71 3.96 5.89 8.23
C HIS A 71 4.96 4.81 8.64
N ALA A 72 4.72 3.55 8.27
CA ALA A 72 5.66 2.47 8.55
C ALA A 72 7.04 2.70 7.88
N MET A 73 7.05 3.09 6.59
CA MET A 73 8.30 3.37 5.88
C MET A 73 9.04 4.59 6.44
N GLU A 74 8.30 5.65 6.78
CA GLU A 74 8.87 6.84 7.41
C GLU A 74 9.50 6.51 8.76
N ALA A 75 8.84 5.70 9.60
CA ALA A 75 9.40 5.25 10.87
C ALA A 75 10.69 4.43 10.67
N VAL A 76 10.71 3.51 9.71
CA VAL A 76 11.91 2.74 9.33
C VAL A 76 13.05 3.67 8.91
N ALA A 77 12.74 4.66 8.07
CA ALA A 77 13.74 5.59 7.55
C ALA A 77 14.32 6.50 8.64
N ARG A 78 13.48 6.97 9.56
CA ARG A 78 13.90 7.84 10.69
C ARG A 78 14.69 7.09 11.76
N ALA A 79 14.42 5.81 11.96
CA ALA A 79 15.17 4.97 12.90
C ALA A 79 16.53 4.52 12.34
N ALA A 80 16.77 4.67 11.03
CA ALA A 80 18.02 4.26 10.40
C ALA A 80 19.19 5.18 10.79
N PRO A 81 20.43 4.65 10.85
CA PRO A 81 21.62 5.49 10.99
C PRO A 81 21.72 6.55 9.89
N ALA A 82 22.45 7.63 10.17
CA ALA A 82 22.67 8.71 9.21
C ALA A 82 23.21 8.17 7.87
N GLY A 83 22.58 8.57 6.76
CA GLY A 83 22.93 8.10 5.42
C GLY A 83 22.45 6.69 5.05
N ARG A 84 21.73 5.99 5.94
CA ARG A 84 21.25 4.61 5.69
C ARG A 84 19.74 4.48 5.50
N ALA A 85 19.00 5.59 5.47
CA ALA A 85 17.54 5.60 5.33
C ALA A 85 17.04 4.84 4.09
N THR A 86 17.61 5.10 2.90
CA THR A 86 17.25 4.38 1.66
C THR A 86 17.48 2.88 1.78
N GLN A 87 18.62 2.48 2.37
CA GLN A 87 18.94 1.06 2.59
C GLN A 87 17.89 0.40 3.48
N ALA A 88 17.58 1.02 4.63
CA ALA A 88 16.59 0.51 5.57
C ALA A 88 15.20 0.36 4.92
N ILE A 89 14.79 1.33 4.08
CA ILE A 89 13.55 1.26 3.29
C ILE A 89 13.59 0.05 2.35
N ILE A 90 14.66 -0.13 1.58
CA ILE A 90 14.78 -1.23 0.61
C ILE A 90 14.72 -2.58 1.32
N GLU A 91 15.48 -2.74 2.41
CA GLU A 91 15.55 -3.98 3.17
C GLU A 91 14.21 -4.32 3.83
N HIS A 92 13.56 -3.33 4.42
CA HIS A 92 12.24 -3.53 5.01
C HIS A 92 11.18 -3.86 3.95
N TYR A 93 11.19 -3.14 2.82
CA TYR A 93 10.22 -3.33 1.75
C TYR A 93 10.38 -4.70 1.08
N LEU A 94 11.61 -5.14 0.82
CA LEU A 94 11.91 -6.43 0.19
C LEU A 94 12.23 -7.50 1.24
N SER A 95 11.35 -7.62 2.23
CA SER A 95 11.43 -8.63 3.30
C SER A 95 10.41 -9.75 3.10
N ALA A 96 10.73 -10.94 3.64
CA ALA A 96 9.80 -12.05 3.69
C ALA A 96 8.49 -11.69 4.42
N GLY A 97 8.57 -10.88 5.47
CA GLY A 97 7.39 -10.39 6.20
C GLY A 97 6.42 -9.63 5.27
N HIS A 98 6.95 -8.71 4.46
CA HIS A 98 6.13 -7.95 3.51
C HIS A 98 5.60 -8.81 2.35
N ALA A 99 6.40 -9.78 1.88
CA ALA A 99 5.98 -10.73 0.87
C ALA A 99 4.80 -11.59 1.35
N ASN A 100 4.86 -12.06 2.61
CA ASN A 100 3.89 -12.97 3.20
C ASN A 100 2.63 -12.31 3.79
N MET A 101 2.62 -10.98 3.92
CA MET A 101 1.49 -10.23 4.50
C MET A 101 0.89 -9.23 3.50
N PRO A 102 0.23 -9.69 2.41
CA PRO A 102 -0.36 -8.78 1.41
C PRO A 102 -1.39 -7.83 2.03
N GLY A 103 -2.18 -8.30 3.00
CA GLY A 103 -3.19 -7.51 3.71
C GLY A 103 -2.67 -6.30 4.49
N ALA A 104 -1.39 -6.26 4.84
CA ALA A 104 -0.73 -5.13 5.52
C ALA A 104 0.37 -4.48 4.66
N GLY A 105 0.57 -4.96 3.44
CA GLY A 105 1.66 -4.55 2.57
C GLY A 105 1.29 -3.50 1.53
N CYS A 106 2.18 -3.35 0.55
CA CYS A 106 2.08 -2.37 -0.51
C CYS A 106 0.87 -2.63 -1.39
N VAL A 107 -0.02 -1.63 -1.44
CA VAL A 107 -1.21 -1.63 -2.29
C VAL A 107 -0.89 -1.82 -3.77
N ARG A 108 0.24 -1.30 -4.26
CA ARG A 108 0.64 -1.44 -5.68
C ARG A 108 0.97 -2.89 -6.05
N ALA A 109 1.69 -3.59 -5.17
CA ALA A 109 2.03 -5.00 -5.38
C ALA A 109 0.81 -5.93 -5.27
N ALA A 110 -0.24 -5.51 -4.54
CA ALA A 110 -1.47 -6.29 -4.38
C ALA A 110 -2.52 -5.98 -5.46
N LEU A 111 -2.65 -4.71 -5.85
CA LEU A 111 -3.81 -4.21 -6.63
C LEU A 111 -3.41 -3.50 -7.93
N GLY A 112 -2.14 -3.48 -8.33
CA GLY A 112 -1.65 -2.75 -9.51
C GLY A 112 -2.54 -2.87 -10.76
N PRO A 113 -2.85 -4.09 -11.23
CA PRO A 113 -3.75 -4.29 -12.37
C PRO A 113 -5.19 -3.78 -12.16
N GLU A 114 -5.71 -3.84 -10.93
CA GLU A 114 -7.06 -3.33 -10.60
C GLU A 114 -7.07 -1.80 -10.60
N LEU A 115 -6.05 -1.16 -10.01
CA LEU A 115 -5.88 0.29 -10.03
C LEU A 115 -5.86 0.82 -11.47
N ALA A 116 -5.12 0.15 -12.36
CA ALA A 116 -5.01 0.52 -13.76
C ALA A 116 -6.32 0.37 -14.56
N ARG A 117 -7.19 -0.58 -14.18
CA ARG A 117 -8.47 -0.85 -14.84
C ARG A 117 -9.62 0.04 -14.35
N LYS A 118 -9.42 0.84 -13.28
CA LYS A 118 -10.46 1.74 -12.78
C LYS A 118 -10.83 2.85 -13.78
N PRO A 119 -12.07 3.37 -13.72
CA PRO A 119 -12.47 4.54 -14.49
C PRO A 119 -11.51 5.72 -14.28
N LEU A 120 -11.37 6.59 -15.29
CA LEU A 120 -10.42 7.71 -15.24
C LEU A 120 -10.63 8.61 -14.01
N ALA A 121 -11.90 8.89 -13.65
CA ALA A 121 -12.23 9.71 -12.48
C ALA A 121 -11.69 9.10 -11.15
N VAL A 122 -11.73 7.77 -11.03
CA VAL A 122 -11.19 7.04 -9.86
C VAL A 122 -9.66 7.05 -9.90
N ARG A 123 -9.05 6.84 -11.07
CA ARG A 123 -7.58 6.87 -11.22
C ARG A 123 -6.99 8.23 -10.87
N ARG A 124 -7.64 9.35 -11.24
CA ARG A 124 -7.21 10.71 -10.85
C ARG A 124 -7.19 10.89 -9.34
N ARG A 125 -8.19 10.36 -8.62
CA ARG A 125 -8.20 10.39 -7.14
C ARG A 125 -7.04 9.58 -6.56
N ILE A 126 -6.75 8.42 -7.13
CA ILE A 126 -5.64 7.56 -6.69
C ILE A 126 -4.27 8.20 -6.99
N GLU A 127 -4.13 8.90 -8.11
CA GLU A 127 -2.92 9.63 -8.48
C GLU A 127 -2.52 10.64 -7.40
N VAL A 128 -3.47 11.46 -6.93
CA VAL A 128 -3.24 12.41 -5.82
C VAL A 128 -2.75 11.69 -4.55
N LEU A 129 -3.32 10.52 -4.23
CA LEU A 129 -2.87 9.74 -3.07
C LEU A 129 -1.43 9.21 -3.24
N LEU A 130 -1.07 8.80 -4.45
CA LEU A 130 0.28 8.35 -4.77
C LEU A 130 1.30 9.50 -4.75
N GLU A 131 0.88 10.72 -5.10
CA GLU A 131 1.68 11.93 -4.97
C GLU A 131 1.95 12.26 -3.51
N ALA A 132 0.93 12.29 -2.66
CA ALA A 132 1.10 12.53 -1.22
C ALA A 132 2.02 11.48 -0.56
N TYR A 133 1.86 10.19 -0.92
CA TYR A 133 2.75 9.13 -0.47
C TYR A 133 4.21 9.38 -0.89
N ARG A 134 4.42 9.89 -2.12
CA ARG A 134 5.75 10.20 -2.66
C ARG A 134 6.39 11.38 -1.94
N GLU A 135 5.64 12.45 -1.73
CA GLU A 135 6.10 13.64 -1.01
C GLU A 135 6.57 13.29 0.39
N ARG A 136 5.80 12.48 1.12
CA ARG A 136 6.16 11.97 2.45
C ARG A 136 7.51 11.25 2.47
N LEU A 137 7.80 10.40 1.48
CA LEU A 137 9.00 9.55 1.48
C LEU A 137 10.19 10.14 0.73
N SER A 138 9.96 11.17 -0.10
CA SER A 138 11.01 11.84 -0.86
C SER A 138 12.19 12.37 -0.02
N PRO A 139 12.04 12.85 1.24
CA PRO A 139 13.17 13.28 2.05
C PRO A 139 14.19 12.18 2.36
N PHE A 140 13.78 10.91 2.29
CA PHE A 140 14.62 9.75 2.57
C PHE A 140 15.21 9.11 1.31
N MET A 141 14.88 9.64 0.12
CA MET A 141 15.37 9.11 -1.15
C MET A 141 16.77 9.64 -1.45
N PRO A 142 17.58 8.88 -2.20
CA PRO A 142 18.87 9.36 -2.69
C PRO A 142 18.65 10.52 -3.66
N GLY A 143 19.55 11.50 -3.67
CA GLY A 143 19.50 12.65 -4.57
C GLY A 143 19.95 13.94 -3.89
N LYS A 144 20.71 14.76 -4.62
CA LYS A 144 21.20 16.07 -4.18
C LYS A 144 20.08 17.10 -4.19
N THR A 145 19.20 17.04 -5.18
CA THR A 145 18.06 17.96 -5.32
C THR A 145 16.74 17.31 -4.93
N SER A 146 15.73 18.14 -4.64
CA SER A 146 14.36 17.63 -4.39
C SER A 146 13.81 16.89 -5.61
N GLU A 147 14.09 17.41 -6.81
CA GLU A 147 13.66 16.80 -8.07
C GLU A 147 14.27 15.40 -8.28
N GLU A 148 15.57 15.24 -8.02
CA GLU A 148 16.25 13.94 -8.09
C GLU A 148 15.65 12.94 -7.09
N ARG A 149 15.38 13.38 -5.85
CA ARG A 149 14.76 12.52 -4.82
C ARG A 149 13.36 12.08 -5.21
N ILE A 150 12.56 12.99 -5.76
CA ILE A 150 11.22 12.69 -6.28
C ILE A 150 11.30 11.72 -7.46
N ALA A 151 12.24 11.94 -8.40
CA ALA A 151 12.45 11.06 -9.54
C ALA A 151 12.84 9.64 -9.10
N ASN A 152 13.77 9.52 -8.14
CA ASN A 152 14.15 8.25 -7.55
C ASN A 152 12.97 7.56 -6.84
N CYS A 153 12.13 8.32 -6.13
CA CYS A 153 10.91 7.80 -5.53
C CYS A 153 9.92 7.22 -6.56
N ARG A 154 9.80 7.86 -7.74
CA ARG A 154 8.92 7.41 -8.85
C ARG A 154 9.39 6.09 -9.45
N LEU A 155 10.69 5.78 -9.39
CA LEU A 155 11.24 4.54 -9.93
C LEU A 155 11.31 3.44 -8.87
N LEU A 156 11.84 3.75 -7.68
CA LEU A 156 12.16 2.74 -6.67
C LEU A 156 10.93 1.97 -6.19
N PHE A 157 9.88 2.67 -5.74
CA PHE A 157 8.71 2.00 -5.15
C PHE A 157 7.90 1.16 -6.14
N PRO A 158 7.60 1.61 -7.38
CA PRO A 158 6.93 0.76 -8.35
C PRO A 158 7.80 -0.43 -8.78
N SER A 159 9.12 -0.26 -8.90
CA SER A 159 10.03 -1.35 -9.27
C SER A 159 10.07 -2.43 -8.20
N MET A 160 10.23 -2.06 -6.93
CA MET A 160 10.16 -3.01 -5.82
C MET A 160 8.77 -3.65 -5.71
N ALA A 161 7.69 -2.91 -5.98
CA ALA A 161 6.33 -3.46 -5.98
C ALA A 161 6.17 -4.56 -7.04
N GLY A 162 6.75 -4.38 -8.23
CA GLY A 162 6.76 -5.39 -9.29
C GLY A 162 7.53 -6.65 -8.89
N VAL A 163 8.71 -6.49 -8.27
CA VAL A 163 9.45 -7.63 -7.71
C VAL A 163 8.62 -8.35 -6.66
N LEU A 164 8.05 -7.62 -5.69
CA LEU A 164 7.27 -8.19 -4.61
C LEU A 164 6.04 -8.96 -5.12
N MET A 165 5.37 -8.43 -6.15
CA MET A 165 4.28 -9.10 -6.84
C MET A 165 4.75 -10.45 -7.41
N MET A 166 5.89 -10.50 -8.10
CA MET A 166 6.44 -11.74 -8.66
C MET A 166 6.93 -12.71 -7.59
N VAL A 167 7.50 -12.22 -6.49
CA VAL A 167 7.89 -13.06 -5.33
C VAL A 167 6.67 -13.77 -4.75
N ARG A 168 5.51 -13.11 -4.67
CA ARG A 168 4.27 -13.71 -4.15
C ARG A 168 3.71 -14.85 -5.01
N VAL A 169 4.12 -14.95 -6.28
CA VAL A 169 3.76 -16.07 -7.16
C VAL A 169 4.51 -17.34 -6.79
N LEU A 170 5.70 -17.21 -6.19
CA LEU A 170 6.56 -18.35 -5.88
C LEU A 170 6.03 -19.07 -4.62
N PRO A 171 5.68 -20.37 -4.71
CA PRO A 171 5.17 -21.12 -3.54
C PRO A 171 6.29 -21.51 -2.56
N ASP A 172 7.51 -21.67 -3.08
CA ASP A 172 8.67 -22.12 -2.33
C ASP A 172 9.30 -20.99 -1.50
N ALA A 173 9.51 -21.22 -0.21
CA ALA A 173 10.02 -20.21 0.70
C ALA A 173 11.48 -19.83 0.44
N GLU A 174 12.32 -20.80 0.05
CA GLU A 174 13.74 -20.57 -0.21
C GLU A 174 13.93 -19.76 -1.49
N LYS A 175 13.19 -20.09 -2.55
CA LYS A 175 13.17 -19.32 -3.81
C LYS A 175 12.65 -17.91 -3.62
N ARG A 176 11.66 -17.72 -2.73
CA ARG A 176 11.17 -16.38 -2.35
C ARG A 176 12.28 -15.57 -1.69
N GLU A 177 12.92 -16.13 -0.68
CA GLU A 177 14.00 -15.42 0.03
C GLU A 177 15.20 -15.15 -0.89
N GLN A 178 15.56 -16.10 -1.76
CA GLN A 178 16.58 -15.89 -2.78
C GLN A 178 16.23 -14.70 -3.69
N ARG A 179 15.02 -14.64 -4.23
CA ARG A 179 14.59 -13.54 -5.12
C ARG A 179 14.55 -12.20 -4.37
N LEU A 180 14.17 -12.20 -3.10
CA LEU A 180 14.18 -11.00 -2.26
C LEU A 180 15.61 -10.53 -1.99
N ARG A 181 16.57 -11.43 -1.73
CA ARG A 181 18.00 -11.08 -1.59
C ARG A 181 18.57 -10.48 -2.87
N GLU A 182 18.41 -11.15 -4.01
CA GLU A 182 18.88 -10.66 -5.32
C GLU A 182 18.31 -9.27 -5.64
N ALA A 183 17.03 -9.06 -5.34
CA ALA A 183 16.41 -7.76 -5.52
C ALA A 183 16.98 -6.69 -4.57
N ARG A 184 17.17 -7.01 -3.27
CA ARG A 184 17.80 -6.10 -2.31
C ARG A 184 19.18 -5.68 -2.82
N GLU A 185 20.04 -6.61 -3.20
CA GLU A 185 21.36 -6.33 -3.77
C GLU A 185 21.29 -5.37 -4.96
N PHE A 186 20.39 -5.65 -5.93
CA PHE A 186 20.19 -4.79 -7.09
C PHE A 186 19.78 -3.36 -6.72
N PHE A 187 18.77 -3.20 -5.84
CA PHE A 187 18.27 -1.89 -5.48
C PHE A 187 19.21 -1.13 -4.55
N LEU A 188 19.94 -1.81 -3.66
CA LEU A 188 20.95 -1.20 -2.81
C LEU A 188 22.10 -0.63 -3.65
N LYS A 189 22.57 -1.37 -4.65
CA LYS A 189 23.58 -0.88 -5.59
C LYS A 189 23.10 0.32 -6.38
N THR A 190 21.85 0.28 -6.85
CA THR A 190 21.29 1.31 -7.72
C THR A 190 20.91 2.59 -6.97
N PHE A 191 20.38 2.48 -5.74
CA PHE A 191 19.77 3.60 -5.02
C PHE A 191 20.45 3.94 -3.69
N ALA A 192 21.25 3.05 -3.10
CA ALA A 192 21.98 3.32 -1.86
C ALA A 192 23.50 3.45 -2.08
N GLY A 193 24.00 3.14 -3.28
CA GLY A 193 25.45 3.18 -3.58
C GLY A 193 26.24 2.11 -2.83
N LEU A 194 25.61 0.95 -2.56
CA LEU A 194 26.17 -0.16 -1.78
C LEU A 194 26.32 -1.44 -2.61
#